data_AF-A0AAE1XZM3-F1
#
_entry.id   AF-A0AAE1XZM3-F1
#
_cell.length_a   1.000
_cell.length_b   1.000
_cell.length_c   1.000
_cell.angle_alpha   90.00
_cell.angle_beta   90.00
_cell.angle_gamma   90.00
#
_symmetry.space_group_name_H-M   'P 1'
#
loop_
_entity.id
_entity.type
_entity.pdbx_description
1 polymer ?
#
loop_
_entity_poly.entity_id
_entity_poly.type
_entity_poly.pdbx_seq_one_letter_code
_entity_poly.pdbx_strand_id
1 'polypeptide(L)'
;MEEIQREEVNNDPNNDVETTIENGLEDLDASMPFSPLQSPRTEGIQKKKKRSRSVDNLMIMTEGIKEAASVIGSEIAKASQLFSKAIGVEAEVSDKRQKIDSEIRKIPNLTATEVIKVVCRIAQNHELTDVFFSMSEEGREQLVLAILHGDI
;
A
#
# COMPACT_ATOMS: atom_id res chain seq x y z
N MET A 1 7.85 -22.22 -50.90
CA MET A 1 7.97 -20.84 -50.38
C MET A 1 6.66 -20.17 -50.68
N GLU A 2 5.84 -19.93 -49.66
CA GLU A 2 4.62 -19.13 -49.76
C GLU A 2 4.54 -18.24 -48.51
N GLU A 3 4.35 -16.95 -48.76
CA GLU A 3 4.47 -15.82 -47.84
C GLU A 3 3.30 -15.72 -46.85
N ILE A 4 3.59 -15.41 -45.59
CA ILE A 4 2.58 -15.07 -44.58
C ILE A 4 2.54 -13.54 -44.48
N GLN A 5 1.42 -12.96 -44.90
CA GLN A 5 1.11 -11.53 -44.79
C GLN A 5 0.83 -11.16 -43.32
N ARG A 6 1.39 -10.04 -42.85
CA ARG A 6 1.17 -9.50 -41.51
C ARG A 6 0.10 -8.41 -41.59
N GLU A 7 -0.99 -8.55 -40.85
CA GLU A 7 -1.98 -7.48 -40.65
C GLU A 7 -1.51 -6.50 -39.58
N GLU A 8 -1.68 -5.21 -39.85
CA GLU A 8 -1.26 -4.08 -39.04
C GLU A 8 -2.29 -3.75 -37.94
N VAL A 9 -1.80 -3.43 -36.74
CA VAL A 9 -2.61 -2.99 -35.59
C VAL A 9 -2.64 -1.46 -35.57
N ASN A 10 -3.79 -0.87 -35.88
CA ASN A 10 -4.05 0.57 -35.70
C ASN A 10 -4.35 0.88 -34.23
N ASN A 11 -3.50 1.68 -33.60
CA ASN A 11 -3.75 2.31 -32.29
C ASN A 11 -4.08 3.79 -32.53
N ASP A 12 -5.32 4.19 -32.27
CA ASP A 12 -5.74 5.60 -32.21
C ASP A 12 -6.16 5.92 -30.77
N PRO A 13 -5.45 6.82 -30.05
CA PRO A 13 -5.85 7.25 -28.73
C PRO A 13 -6.07 8.77 -28.71
N ASN A 14 -7.26 9.25 -29.05
CA ASN A 14 -7.64 10.64 -28.76
C ASN A 14 -9.15 10.81 -28.65
N ASN A 15 -9.68 10.57 -27.45
CA ASN A 15 -10.90 11.24 -27.02
C ASN A 15 -10.93 11.23 -25.48
N ASP A 16 -10.85 12.40 -24.84
CA ASP A 16 -11.79 12.76 -23.78
C ASP A 16 -11.54 14.15 -23.14
N VAL A 17 -12.61 14.95 -23.25
CA VAL A 17 -13.23 15.82 -22.22
C VAL A 17 -12.57 17.17 -21.88
N GLU A 18 -13.21 18.19 -22.45
CA GLU A 18 -13.15 19.64 -22.17
C GLU A 18 -13.47 19.97 -20.70
N THR A 19 -12.59 20.74 -20.05
CA THR A 19 -12.76 21.21 -18.66
C THR A 19 -13.26 22.66 -18.66
N THR A 20 -14.54 22.87 -18.36
CA THR A 20 -15.12 24.21 -18.17
C THR A 20 -14.73 24.76 -16.79
N ILE A 21 -13.94 25.83 -16.74
CA ILE A 21 -13.67 26.61 -15.54
C ILE A 21 -14.51 27.89 -15.61
N GLU A 22 -15.59 27.94 -14.84
CA GLU A 22 -16.43 29.13 -14.66
C GLU A 22 -15.81 30.02 -13.56
N ASN A 23 -15.17 31.11 -13.98
CA ASN A 23 -14.74 32.19 -13.08
C ASN A 23 -15.88 33.23 -12.97
N GLY A 24 -16.66 33.17 -11.89
CA GLY A 24 -17.63 34.22 -11.53
C GLY A 24 -17.05 35.20 -10.51
N LEU A 25 -16.69 36.41 -10.94
CA LEU A 25 -16.12 37.47 -10.11
C LEU A 25 -16.85 38.78 -10.42
N GLU A 26 -18.03 38.97 -9.85
CA GLU A 26 -18.83 40.18 -10.08
C GLU A 26 -19.48 40.70 -8.79
N ASP A 27 -19.46 42.03 -8.70
CA ASP A 27 -20.16 42.95 -7.80
C ASP A 27 -19.57 43.32 -6.43
N LEU A 28 -18.68 44.32 -6.50
CA LEU A 28 -18.38 45.26 -5.42
C LEU A 28 -19.17 46.56 -5.68
N ASP A 29 -20.45 46.59 -5.32
CA ASP A 29 -21.21 47.85 -5.18
C ASP A 29 -21.83 47.94 -3.79
N ALA A 30 -21.27 48.83 -2.98
CA ALA A 30 -21.91 49.34 -1.78
C ALA A 30 -21.42 50.77 -1.54
N SER A 31 -21.91 51.67 -2.39
CA SER A 31 -21.97 53.10 -2.09
C SER A 31 -22.80 53.36 -0.83
N MET A 32 -22.22 53.96 0.22
CA MET A 32 -22.92 54.76 1.24
C MET A 32 -21.90 55.53 2.10
N PRO A 33 -22.28 56.69 2.69
CA PRO A 33 -21.46 57.88 2.73
C PRO A 33 -20.90 58.15 4.13
N PHE A 34 -19.84 58.94 4.15
CA PHE A 34 -19.22 59.49 5.36
C PHE A 34 -20.22 60.29 6.20
N SER A 35 -20.22 60.05 7.52
CA SER A 35 -20.62 61.04 8.52
C SER A 35 -19.83 60.80 9.83
N PRO A 36 -19.00 61.76 10.29
CA PRO A 36 -18.25 61.63 11.52
C PRO A 36 -19.10 62.09 12.70
N LEU A 37 -19.56 61.16 13.54
CA LEU A 37 -20.20 61.53 14.80
C LEU A 37 -19.16 61.62 15.93
N GLN A 38 -19.24 62.75 16.62
CA GLN A 38 -18.31 63.29 17.60
C GLN A 38 -18.02 62.35 18.78
N SER A 39 -16.75 62.40 19.22
CA SER A 39 -16.27 61.80 20.47
C SER A 39 -16.70 62.62 21.68
N PRO A 40 -17.26 62.01 22.73
CA PRO A 40 -17.13 62.50 24.09
C PRO A 40 -15.91 61.84 24.74
N ARG A 41 -14.94 62.66 25.14
CA ARG A 41 -13.87 62.29 26.09
C ARG A 41 -14.50 61.67 27.33
N THR A 42 -14.20 60.40 27.59
CA THR A 42 -14.30 59.80 28.93
C THR A 42 -12.89 59.48 29.41
N GLU A 43 -12.37 60.28 30.32
CA GLU A 43 -11.31 59.86 31.23
C GLU A 43 -11.86 58.79 32.15
N GLY A 44 -11.29 57.59 32.14
CA GLY A 44 -11.76 56.52 33.01
C GLY A 44 -11.23 55.14 32.64
N ILE A 45 -10.04 54.84 33.17
CA ILE A 45 -9.50 53.49 33.35
C ILE A 45 -9.12 52.80 32.03
N GLN A 46 -7.88 53.02 31.60
CA GLN A 46 -7.17 52.10 30.73
C GLN A 46 -7.12 50.71 31.39
N LYS A 47 -8.10 49.86 31.11
CA LYS A 47 -7.93 48.41 31.26
C LYS A 47 -6.89 48.01 30.22
N LYS A 48 -5.62 48.05 30.60
CA LYS A 48 -4.53 47.40 29.88
C LYS A 48 -4.99 45.95 29.65
N LYS A 49 -5.48 45.64 28.45
CA LYS A 49 -5.60 44.27 27.96
C LYS A 49 -4.18 43.72 28.02
N LYS A 50 -3.85 43.02 29.10
CA LYS A 50 -2.61 42.24 29.19
C LYS A 50 -2.66 41.30 27.99
N ARG A 51 -1.74 41.49 27.02
CA ARG A 51 -1.51 40.55 25.93
C ARG A 51 -1.17 39.22 26.60
N SER A 52 -2.15 38.32 26.67
CA SER A 52 -2.00 37.01 27.30
C SER A 52 -1.26 36.10 26.33
N ARG A 53 0.03 35.87 26.60
CA ARG A 53 0.80 34.64 26.32
C ARG A 53 0.54 33.93 24.98
N SER A 54 0.74 34.60 23.83
CA SER A 54 0.70 33.88 22.54
C SER A 54 1.95 33.03 22.28
N VAL A 55 3.09 33.37 22.90
CA VAL A 55 4.35 32.64 22.74
C VAL A 55 4.30 31.28 23.46
N ASP A 56 3.76 31.25 24.68
CA ASP A 56 3.59 30.01 25.45
C ASP A 56 2.62 29.04 24.73
N ASN A 57 1.56 29.56 24.13
CA ASN A 57 0.60 28.75 23.39
C ASN A 57 1.19 28.21 22.06
N LEU A 58 2.05 28.98 21.40
CA LEU A 58 2.78 28.54 20.21
C LEU A 58 3.80 27.45 20.57
N MET A 59 4.50 27.59 21.69
CA MET A 59 5.46 26.60 22.17
C MET A 59 4.79 25.27 22.52
N ILE A 60 3.64 25.32 23.21
CA ILE A 60 2.82 24.12 23.51
C ILE A 60 2.34 23.46 22.22
N MET A 61 1.90 24.25 21.24
CA MET A 61 1.46 23.72 19.94
C MET A 61 2.62 23.08 19.18
N THR A 62 3.80 23.71 19.13
CA THR A 62 4.98 23.14 18.45
C THR A 62 5.47 21.87 19.11
N GLU A 63 5.42 21.77 20.45
CA GLU A 63 5.79 20.54 21.14
C GLU A 63 4.75 19.44 20.89
N GLY A 64 3.45 19.76 20.91
CA GLY A 64 2.39 18.82 20.57
C GLY A 64 2.48 18.30 19.12
N ILE A 65 2.83 19.17 18.17
CA ILE A 65 3.08 18.77 16.77
C ILE A 65 4.31 17.86 16.69
N LYS A 66 5.39 18.19 17.40
CA LYS A 66 6.62 17.39 17.41
C LYS A 66 6.39 16.02 18.05
N GLU A 67 5.64 15.95 19.14
CA GLU A 67 5.27 14.69 19.80
C GLU A 67 4.37 13.85 18.89
N ALA A 68 3.34 14.45 18.29
CA ALA A 68 2.49 13.76 17.33
C ALA A 68 3.28 13.26 16.11
N ALA A 69 4.17 14.08 15.55
CA ALA A 69 5.04 13.69 14.44
C ALA A 69 6.00 12.56 14.83
N SER A 70 6.52 12.56 16.06
CA SER A 70 7.37 11.49 16.59
C SER A 70 6.60 10.18 16.73
N VAL A 71 5.38 10.22 17.27
CA VAL A 71 4.52 9.03 17.42
C VAL A 71 4.15 8.48 16.04
N ILE A 72 3.68 9.33 15.14
CA ILE A 72 3.32 8.95 13.77
C ILE A 72 4.53 8.37 13.04
N GLY A 73 5.69 9.04 13.11
CA GLY A 73 6.92 8.56 12.49
C GLY A 73 7.36 7.19 13.05
N SER A 74 7.22 6.98 14.36
CA SER A 74 7.51 5.69 14.99
C SER A 74 6.56 4.58 14.49
N GLU A 75 5.26 4.85 14.41
CA GLU A 75 4.31 3.83 13.95
C GLU A 75 4.41 3.54 12.46
N ILE A 76 4.73 4.54 11.63
CA ILE A 76 5.08 4.31 10.23
C ILE A 76 6.30 3.39 10.14
N ALA A 77 7.37 3.65 10.90
CA ALA A 77 8.57 2.83 10.88
C ALA A 77 8.28 1.36 11.29
N LYS A 78 7.48 1.15 12.35
CA LYS A 78 7.07 -0.19 12.78
C LYS A 78 6.21 -0.90 11.72
N ALA A 79 5.25 -0.19 11.13
CA ALA A 79 4.40 -0.73 10.07
C ALA A 79 5.23 -1.10 8.83
N SER A 80 6.17 -0.25 8.42
CA SER A 80 7.08 -0.53 7.31
C SER A 80 7.94 -1.76 7.57
N GLN A 81 8.50 -1.94 8.77
CA GLN A 81 9.26 -3.14 9.13
C GLN A 81 8.41 -4.41 9.04
N LEU A 82 7.17 -4.37 9.56
CA LEU A 82 6.26 -5.50 9.51
C LEU A 82 5.90 -5.87 8.07
N PHE A 83 5.64 -4.85 7.24
CA PHE A 83 5.32 -5.01 5.83
C PHE A 83 6.50 -5.55 5.02
N SER A 84 7.70 -5.01 5.21
CA SER A 84 8.91 -5.53 4.56
C SER A 84 9.17 -6.99 4.91
N LYS A 85 8.96 -7.36 6.18
CA LYS A 85 9.08 -8.77 6.61
C LYS A 85 8.03 -9.65 5.93
N ALA A 86 6.77 -9.20 5.89
CA ALA A 86 5.68 -9.95 5.26
C ALA A 86 5.91 -10.14 3.75
N ILE A 87 6.35 -9.10 3.03
CA ILE A 87 6.72 -9.21 1.61
C ILE A 87 7.90 -10.16 1.42
N GLY A 88 8.94 -10.06 2.26
CA GLY A 88 10.09 -10.95 2.16
C GLY A 88 9.69 -12.42 2.30
N VAL A 89 8.80 -12.73 3.25
CA VAL A 89 8.24 -14.08 3.42
C VAL A 89 7.46 -14.51 2.18
N GLU A 90 6.63 -13.63 1.60
CA GLU A 90 5.86 -13.98 0.39
C GLU A 90 6.77 -14.25 -0.82
N ALA A 91 7.86 -13.50 -0.96
CA ALA A 91 8.84 -13.73 -2.02
C ALA A 91 9.53 -15.09 -1.86
N GLU A 92 9.97 -15.44 -0.65
CA GLU A 92 10.57 -16.75 -0.37
C GLU A 92 9.60 -17.92 -0.62
N VAL A 93 8.34 -17.75 -0.22
CA VAL A 93 7.27 -18.73 -0.48
C VAL A 93 7.03 -18.89 -1.98
N SER A 94 6.96 -17.78 -2.73
CA SER A 94 6.78 -17.80 -4.18
C SER A 94 7.93 -18.53 -4.87
N ASP A 95 9.16 -18.27 -4.47
CA ASP A 95 10.36 -18.93 -5.00
C ASP A 95 10.33 -20.45 -4.75
N LYS A 96 9.91 -20.88 -3.55
CA LYS A 96 9.71 -22.31 -3.24
C LYS A 96 8.63 -22.91 -4.13
N ARG A 97 7.48 -22.24 -4.27
CA ARG A 97 6.37 -22.70 -5.12
C ARG A 97 6.78 -22.92 -6.58
N GLN A 98 7.61 -22.03 -7.13
CA GLN A 98 8.13 -22.17 -8.50
C GLN A 98 9.04 -23.40 -8.68
N LYS A 99 9.66 -23.90 -7.60
CA LYS A 99 10.58 -25.04 -7.62
C LYS A 99 9.90 -26.40 -7.36
N ILE A 100 8.64 -26.43 -6.90
CA ILE A 100 7.96 -27.68 -6.53
C ILE A 100 7.91 -28.67 -7.70
N ASP A 101 7.52 -28.19 -8.89
CA ASP A 101 7.41 -29.02 -10.09
C ASP A 101 8.76 -29.62 -10.50
N SER A 102 9.84 -28.83 -10.45
CA SER A 102 11.17 -29.33 -10.82
C SER A 102 11.72 -30.34 -9.81
N GLU A 103 11.39 -30.21 -8.53
CA GLU A 103 11.77 -31.18 -7.51
C GLU A 103 10.96 -32.48 -7.62
N ILE A 104 9.64 -32.40 -7.84
CA ILE A 104 8.79 -33.60 -7.97
C ILE A 104 9.18 -34.41 -9.21
N ARG A 105 9.55 -33.77 -10.32
CA ARG A 105 9.99 -34.47 -11.53
C ARG A 105 11.31 -35.24 -11.37
N LYS A 106 12.07 -35.02 -10.30
CA LYS A 106 13.25 -35.84 -9.99
C LYS A 106 12.87 -37.22 -9.47
N ILE A 107 11.67 -37.35 -8.91
CA ILE A 107 11.16 -38.61 -8.36
C ILE A 107 10.78 -39.53 -9.52
N PRO A 108 11.37 -40.73 -9.61
CA PRO A 108 11.09 -41.64 -10.72
C PRO A 108 9.68 -42.24 -10.60
N ASN A 109 9.17 -42.76 -11.72
CA ASN A 109 7.93 -43.55 -11.81
C ASN A 109 6.62 -42.80 -11.50
N LEU A 110 6.62 -41.48 -11.48
CA LEU A 110 5.38 -40.69 -11.40
C LEU A 110 4.79 -40.47 -12.80
N THR A 111 3.48 -40.68 -12.94
CA THR A 111 2.73 -40.26 -14.11
C THR A 111 2.52 -38.74 -14.13
N ALA A 112 2.28 -38.16 -15.31
CA ALA A 112 2.02 -36.73 -15.42
C ALA A 112 0.84 -36.25 -14.56
N THR A 113 -0.20 -37.08 -14.42
CA THR A 113 -1.38 -36.76 -13.59
C THR A 113 -1.03 -36.77 -12.10
N GLU A 114 -0.21 -37.71 -11.65
CA GLU A 114 0.27 -37.77 -10.27
C GLU A 114 1.15 -36.57 -9.94
N VAL A 115 2.05 -36.19 -10.86
CA VAL A 115 2.87 -34.97 -10.72
C VAL A 115 1.96 -33.75 -10.55
N ILE A 116 0.97 -33.55 -11.42
CA ILE A 116 0.04 -32.42 -11.31
C ILE A 116 -0.70 -32.43 -9.97
N LYS A 117 -1.22 -33.59 -9.55
CA LYS A 117 -1.95 -33.73 -8.28
C LYS A 117 -1.08 -33.31 -7.09
N VAL A 118 0.15 -33.78 -7.04
CA VAL A 118 1.08 -33.53 -5.93
C VAL A 118 1.58 -32.08 -5.96
N VAL A 119 1.96 -31.57 -7.12
CA VAL A 119 2.38 -30.15 -7.29
C VAL A 119 1.28 -29.23 -6.78
N CYS A 120 0.03 -29.43 -7.23
CA CYS A 120 -1.09 -28.62 -6.79
C CYS A 120 -1.33 -28.73 -5.29
N ARG A 121 -1.26 -29.95 -4.73
CA ARG A 121 -1.48 -30.18 -3.30
C ARG A 121 -0.44 -29.48 -2.43
N ILE A 122 0.84 -29.61 -2.78
CA ILE A 122 1.95 -28.98 -2.03
C ILE A 122 1.89 -27.46 -2.19
N ALA A 123 1.74 -26.94 -3.41
CA ALA A 123 1.77 -25.50 -3.66
C ALA A 123 0.62 -24.72 -2.99
N GLN A 124 -0.55 -25.36 -2.80
CA GLN A 124 -1.71 -24.79 -2.14
C GLN A 124 -1.52 -24.59 -0.63
N ASN A 125 -0.60 -25.32 0.00
CA ASN A 125 -0.39 -25.30 1.44
C ASN A 125 1.04 -24.83 1.77
N HIS A 126 1.14 -23.69 2.47
CA HIS A 126 2.42 -23.06 2.77
C HIS A 126 3.28 -23.94 3.69
N GLU A 127 2.67 -24.52 4.72
CA GLU A 127 3.33 -25.40 5.67
C GLU A 127 3.83 -26.68 4.98
N LEU A 128 3.04 -27.24 4.08
CA LEU A 128 3.40 -28.42 3.31
C LEU A 128 4.54 -28.13 2.32
N THR A 129 4.55 -26.92 1.73
CA THR A 129 5.67 -26.44 0.91
C THR A 129 6.95 -26.36 1.73
N ASP A 130 6.89 -25.76 2.92
CA ASP A 130 8.04 -25.64 3.80
C ASP A 130 8.56 -27.00 4.27
N VAL A 131 7.65 -27.91 4.66
CA VAL A 131 7.99 -29.28 5.04
C VAL A 131 8.67 -30.01 3.88
N PHE A 132 8.09 -29.95 2.67
CA PHE A 132 8.66 -30.59 1.49
C PHE A 132 10.10 -30.13 1.22
N PHE A 133 10.39 -28.83 1.28
CA PHE A 133 11.75 -28.31 1.07
C PHE A 133 12.72 -28.52 2.25
N SER A 134 12.22 -28.87 3.43
CA SER A 134 13.04 -29.20 4.60
C SER A 134 13.48 -30.67 4.65
N MET A 135 12.82 -31.54 3.89
CA MET A 135 13.07 -32.98 3.87
C MET A 135 14.25 -33.37 2.97
N SER A 136 14.84 -34.54 3.24
CA SER A 136 15.78 -35.19 2.32
C SER A 136 15.08 -35.63 1.03
N GLU A 137 15.84 -36.06 0.02
CA GLU A 137 15.28 -36.62 -1.21
C GLU A 137 14.35 -37.81 -0.92
N GLU A 138 14.82 -38.80 -0.16
CA GLU A 138 14.00 -39.94 0.31
C GLU A 138 12.74 -39.48 1.07
N GLY A 139 12.85 -38.50 1.96
CA GLY A 139 11.71 -37.98 2.71
C GLY A 139 10.65 -37.33 1.80
N ARG A 140 11.10 -36.63 0.76
CA ARG A 140 10.21 -36.04 -0.25
C ARG A 140 9.50 -37.11 -1.06
N GLU A 141 10.20 -38.18 -1.46
CA GLU A 141 9.56 -39.32 -2.13
C GLU A 141 8.45 -39.93 -1.30
N GLN A 142 8.71 -40.19 -0.01
CA GLN A 142 7.70 -40.73 0.91
C GLN A 142 6.52 -39.77 1.10
N LEU A 143 6.78 -38.46 1.20
CA LEU A 143 5.73 -37.45 1.30
C LEU A 143 4.85 -37.43 0.03
N VAL A 144 5.46 -37.51 -1.15
CA VAL A 144 4.73 -37.59 -2.42
C VAL A 144 3.84 -38.83 -2.46
N LEU A 145 4.36 -40.00 -2.07
CA LEU A 145 3.57 -41.23 -2.02
C LEU A 145 2.40 -41.14 -1.04
N ALA A 146 2.61 -40.58 0.15
CA ALA A 146 1.55 -40.37 1.15
C ALA A 146 0.42 -39.47 0.61
N ILE A 147 0.77 -38.39 -0.11
CA ILE A 147 -0.22 -37.52 -0.79
C ILE A 147 -1.00 -38.28 -1.87
N LEU A 148 -0.32 -39.14 -2.62
CA LEU A 148 -0.96 -39.90 -3.70
C LEU A 148 -1.95 -40.94 -3.15
N HIS A 149 -1.58 -41.63 -2.07
CA HIS A 149 -2.42 -42.59 -1.36
C HIS A 149 -3.57 -41.93 -0.58
N GLY A 150 -3.47 -40.63 -0.30
CA GLY A 150 -4.49 -39.88 0.44
C GLY A 150 -4.33 -39.95 1.94
N ASP A 151 -3.13 -40.26 2.43
CA ASP A 151 -2.80 -40.26 3.86
C ASP A 151 -2.66 -38.82 4.42
N ILE A 152 -2.49 -37.82 3.52
CA ILE A 152 -2.25 -36.39 3.81
C ILE A 152 -3.00 -35.48 2.80
#